data_AF-A0A3M1CRT7-F1
#
_entry.id   AF-A0A3M1CRT7-F1
#
_cell.length_a   1.000
_cell.length_b   1.000
_cell.length_c   1.000
_cell.angle_alpha   90.00
_cell.angle_beta   90.00
_cell.angle_gamma   90.00
#
_symmetry.space_group_name_H-M   'P 1'
#
loop_
_entity.id
_entity.type
_entity.pdbx_description
1 polymer ?
#
loop_
_entity_poly.entity_id
_entity_poly.type
_entity_poly.pdbx_seq_one_letter_code
_entity_poly.pdbx_strand_id
1 'polypeptide(L)' 'HIPAGRLGTVREVAAAVVFLLTPAARFITGTVLRVDGGEPLLGSAAGALWRRQVRWRPFPAYE' A
#
# COMPACT_ATOMS: atom_id res chain seq x y z
N HIS A 1 11.29 -7.76 -0.59
CA HIS A 1 11.56 -8.11 -2.01
C HIS A 1 10.30 -7.75 -2.78
N ILE A 2 10.39 -6.91 -3.81
CA ILE A 2 9.21 -6.48 -4.60
C ILE A 2 9.05 -7.47 -5.76
N PRO A 3 7.93 -8.22 -5.85
CA PRO A 3 7.71 -9.15 -6.96
C PRO A 3 7.80 -8.50 -8.34
N ALA A 4 7.34 -7.25 -8.46
CA ALA A 4 7.48 -6.45 -9.68
C ALA A 4 8.93 -6.12 -10.08
N GLY A 5 9.94 -6.43 -9.24
CA GLY A 5 11.35 -6.25 -9.53
C GLY A 5 11.84 -4.79 -9.53
N ARG A 6 10.96 -3.82 -9.25
CA ARG A 6 11.29 -2.38 -9.22
C ARG A 6 10.41 -1.61 -8.26
N LEU A 7 10.83 -0.38 -7.95
CA LEU A 7 9.95 0.60 -7.30
C LEU A 7 8.85 1.06 -8.27
N GLY A 8 7.69 1.33 -7.69
CA GLY A 8 6.60 2.00 -8.39
C GLY A 8 6.91 3.47 -8.65
N THR A 9 6.19 4.05 -9.60
CA THR A 9 6.21 5.47 -9.94
C THR A 9 4.94 6.16 -9.44
N VAL A 10 4.99 7.48 -9.24
CA VAL A 10 3.80 8.27 -8.86
C VAL A 10 2.67 8.11 -9.89
N ARG A 11 3.01 7.90 -11.17
CA ARG A 11 2.04 7.68 -12.25
C ARG A 11 1.21 6.41 -12.06
N GLU A 12 1.78 5.36 -11.48
CA GLU A 12 1.06 4.10 -11.24
C GLU A 12 0.02 4.25 -10.13
N VAL A 13 0.35 5.01 -9.08
CA VAL A 13 -0.62 5.38 -8.04
C VAL A 13 -1.72 6.27 -8.61
N ALA A 14 -1.36 7.29 -9.41
CA ALA A 14 -2.32 8.18 -10.04
C ALA A 14 -3.29 7.42 -10.97
N ALA A 15 -2.80 6.44 -11.73
CA ALA A 15 -3.64 5.62 -12.60
C ALA A 15 -4.68 4.81 -11.81
N ALA A 16 -4.31 4.25 -10.65
CA ALA A 16 -5.24 3.54 -9.78
C ALA A 16 -6.33 4.49 -9.21
N VAL A 17 -5.95 5.72 -8.84
CA VAL A 17 -6.90 6.75 -8.41
C VAL A 17 -7.85 7.11 -9.55
N VAL A 18 -7.32 7.37 -10.75
CA VAL A 18 -8.14 7.69 -11.92
C VAL A 18 -9.13 6.57 -12.22
N PHE A 19 -8.71 5.31 -12.17
CA PHE A 19 -9.60 4.16 -12.32
C PHE A 19 -10.77 4.19 -11.33
N LEU A 20 -10.50 4.42 -10.03
CA LEU A 20 -11.52 4.50 -8.99
C LEU A 20 -12.51 5.67 -9.19
N LEU A 21 -12.11 6.70 -9.93
CA LEU A 21 -12.97 7.84 -10.27
C LEU A 21 -13.79 7.64 -11.55
N THR A 22 -13.61 6.51 -12.25
CA THR A 22 -14.38 6.20 -13.47
C THR A 22 -15.68 5.44 -13.18
N PRO A 23 -16.64 5.43 -14.12
CA PRO A 23 -17.83 4.57 -14.02
C PRO A 23 -17.54 3.07 -13.91
N ALA A 24 -16.34 2.61 -14.31
CA ALA A 24 -15.95 1.21 -14.21
C ALA A 24 -15.81 0.75 -12.75
N ALA A 25 -15.57 1.67 -11.81
CA ALA A 25 -15.43 1.39 -10.39
C ALA A 25 -16.74 1.58 -9.59
N ARG A 26 -17.90 1.77 -10.24
CA ARG A 26 -19.17 2.17 -9.59
C ARG A 26 -19.68 1.25 -8.47
N PHE A 27 -19.16 0.04 -8.39
CA PHE A 27 -19.53 -0.95 -7.37
C PHE A 27 -18.37 -1.32 -6.45
N ILE A 28 -17.29 -0.52 -6.46
CA ILE A 28 -16.12 -0.68 -5.61
C ILE A 28 -16.21 0.34 -4.48
N THR A 29 -16.45 -0.13 -3.27
CA THR A 29 -16.48 0.71 -2.06
C THR A 29 -16.05 -0.11 -0.85
N GLY A 30 -15.66 0.56 0.25
CA GLY A 30 -15.29 -0.09 1.51
C GLY A 30 -14.02 -0.96 1.46
N THR A 31 -13.13 -0.73 0.47
CA THR A 31 -11.92 -1.53 0.27
C THR A 31 -10.66 -0.67 0.16
N VAL A 32 -9.52 -1.30 0.41
CA VAL A 32 -8.18 -0.70 0.25
C VAL A 32 -7.52 -1.33 -0.97
N LEU A 33 -7.39 -0.56 -2.05
CA LEU A 33 -6.66 -0.99 -3.25
C LEU A 33 -5.15 -0.78 -3.05
N ARG A 34 -4.39 -1.88 -2.94
CA ARG A 34 -2.92 -1.82 -2.84
C ARG A 34 -2.29 -1.59 -4.21
N VAL A 35 -1.31 -0.67 -4.24
CA VAL A 35 -0.50 -0.33 -5.43
C VAL A 35 0.98 -0.38 -5.01
N ASP A 36 1.49 -1.59 -4.75
CA ASP A 36 2.77 -1.80 -4.08
C ASP A 36 3.72 -2.78 -4.81
N GLY A 37 3.38 -3.16 -6.04
CA GLY A 37 4.15 -4.12 -6.82
C GLY A 37 4.15 -5.54 -6.23
N GLY A 38 3.24 -5.84 -5.29
CA GLY A 38 3.04 -7.16 -4.69
C GLY A 38 3.91 -7.44 -3.47
N GLU A 39 4.59 -6.43 -2.90
CA GLU A 39 5.50 -6.59 -1.74
C GLU A 39 4.94 -7.49 -0.61
N PRO A 40 3.67 -7.34 -0.18
CA PRO A 40 3.16 -8.15 0.93
C PRO A 40 2.79 -9.59 0.55
N LEU A 41 2.67 -9.92 -0.74
CA LEU A 41 2.16 -11.22 -1.20
C LEU A 41 3.18 -12.35 -1.10
N LEU A 42 4.46 -12.02 -1.08
CA LEU A 42 5.55 -13.01 -1.00
C LEU A 42 6.06 -13.22 0.43
N GLY A 43 5.34 -12.73 1.45
CA GLY A 43 5.71 -12.93 2.85
C GLY A 43 7.16 -12.56 3.09
N SER A 44 7.55 -11.33 2.72
CA SER A 44 8.93 -10.90 2.94
C SER A 44 9.26 -11.09 4.43
N ALA A 45 10.28 -11.90 4.74
CA ALA A 45 10.79 -12.02 6.11
C ALA A 45 11.09 -10.63 6.71
N ALA A 46 11.38 -9.65 5.84
CA ALA A 46 11.49 -8.22 6.15
C ALA A 46 10.20 -7.61 6.77
N GLY A 47 9.00 -7.94 6.28
CA GLY A 47 7.73 -7.46 6.87
C GLY A 47 7.46 -8.03 8.28
N ALA A 48 7.95 -9.24 8.56
CA ALA A 48 7.91 -9.83 9.91
C ALA A 48 8.93 -9.19 10.87
N LEU A 49 10.11 -8.80 10.36
CA LEU A 49 11.17 -8.14 11.14
C LEU A 49 10.87 -6.65 11.39
N TRP A 50 10.29 -5.93 10.42
CA TRP A 50 9.85 -4.53 10.60
C TRP A 50 8.82 -4.42 11.73
N ARG A 51 7.87 -5.37 11.84
CA ARG A 51 6.91 -5.43 12.95
C ARG A 51 7.55 -5.65 14.33
N ARG A 52 8.74 -6.27 14.40
CA ARG A 52 9.45 -6.49 15.67
C ARG A 52 10.36 -5.32 16.07
N GLN A 53 10.90 -4.58 15.11
CA GLN A 53 11.86 -3.50 15.37
C GLN A 53 11.20 -2.13 15.50
N VAL A 54 10.06 -1.89 14.84
CA VAL A 54 9.37 -0.60 14.91
C VAL A 54 8.29 -0.66 15.98
N ARG A 55 8.64 -0.27 17.21
CA ARG A 55 7.65 0.06 18.24
C ARG A 55 6.93 1.33 17.79
N TRP A 56 5.74 1.17 17.22
CA TRP A 56 4.87 2.30 16.88
C TRP A 56 4.67 3.14 18.16
N ARG A 57 5.17 4.39 18.16
CA ARG A 57 4.88 5.36 19.22
C ARG A 57 3.70 6.19 18.73
N PRO A 58 2.57 6.22 19.45
CA PRO A 58 1.51 7.17 19.13
C PRO A 58 2.08 8.58 19.12
N PHE A 59 1.59 9.42 18.21
CA PHE A 59 1.85 10.86 18.28
C PHE A 59 1.41 11.37 19.66
N PRO A 60 2.18 12.28 20.30
CA PRO A 60 1.72 12.89 21.53
C PRO A 60 0.37 13.56 21.27
N ALA A 61 -0.59 13.31 22.16
CA ALA A 61 -1.82 14.09 22.16
C ALA A 61 -1.41 15.55 22.31
N TYR A 62 -1.87 16.38 21.37
CA TYR A 62 -1.79 17.81 21.56
C TYR A 62 -2.85 18.18 22.60
N GLU A 63 -2.41 18.72 23.73
CA GLU A 63 -3.29 19.41 24.69
C GLU A 63 -3.53 20.85 24.24
#